data_AF-W6LGM9-F1
#
_entry.id   AF-W6LGM9-F1
#
_cell.length_a   1.000
_cell.length_b   1.000
_cell.length_c   1.000
_cell.angle_alpha   90.00
_cell.angle_beta   90.00
_cell.angle_gamma   90.00
#
_symmetry.space_group_name_H-M   'P 1'
#
loop_
_entity.id
_entity.type
_entity.pdbx_description
1 polymer ?
#
loop_
_entity_poly.entity_id
_entity_poly.type
_entity_poly.pdbx_seq_one_letter_code
_entity_poly.pdbx_strand_id
1 'polypeptide(L)'
;MAEPGPEGAREWGLVGFRFLKLSLGVCRRLAGLRYAAGEWDAGLLSFPPSPCLLLSGIDFQHGKLFAKIGLHVCLGCLSTLDLAQCGLGDDGLIQLAAALEKASVGSPLQICDLLLAANNFGDVKNKSWGALSFLCKALRAPRAPHLRVLDLSHNRFISLRPICALVEMVSSTLRELNLSNISIPERAQEQVLLLTAVMHRQEHRCPTSSGGAQSSSETFPAFEYLDLKAVTDPDERIALPRELSMWLHNQTAIHFVQYLLHTEEGRH
;
A
#
# COMPACT_ATOMS: atom_id res chain seq x y z
N MET A 1 -6.79 26.41 43.94
CA MET A 1 -6.38 25.19 43.22
C MET A 1 -6.68 25.43 41.76
N ALA A 2 -5.65 25.72 40.97
CA ALA A 2 -5.80 25.87 39.52
C ALA A 2 -5.93 24.47 38.91
N GLU A 3 -6.90 24.28 38.02
CA GLU A 3 -6.97 23.06 37.23
C GLU A 3 -5.72 22.95 36.36
N PRO A 4 -5.13 21.75 36.22
CA PRO A 4 -4.05 21.55 35.26
C PRO A 4 -4.62 21.79 33.86
N GLY A 5 -4.16 22.87 33.21
CA GLY A 5 -4.41 23.09 31.78
C GLY A 5 -3.89 21.91 30.95
N PRO A 6 -4.32 21.74 29.70
CA PRO A 6 -3.85 20.66 28.82
C PRO A 6 -2.38 20.87 28.47
N GLU A 7 -1.49 20.51 29.39
CA GLU A 7 -0.05 20.51 29.20
C GLU A 7 0.33 19.48 28.14
N GLY A 8 0.81 19.98 27.00
CA GLY A 8 1.91 19.34 26.27
C GLY A 8 1.55 18.20 25.32
N ALA A 9 0.50 18.34 24.51
CA ALA A 9 0.45 17.60 23.25
C ALA A 9 1.56 18.16 22.34
N ARG A 10 2.77 17.61 22.43
CA ARG A 10 3.84 17.93 21.49
C ARG A 10 3.38 17.55 20.09
N GLU A 11 3.51 18.46 19.14
CA GLU A 11 3.31 18.22 17.72
C GLU A 11 4.49 17.42 17.17
N TRP A 12 4.24 16.35 16.42
CA TRP A 12 5.29 15.56 15.78
C TRP A 12 4.90 15.32 14.33
N GLY A 13 5.75 15.74 13.38
CA GLY A 13 5.55 15.41 11.96
C GLY A 13 6.06 14.01 11.59
N LEU A 14 6.99 13.45 12.37
CA LEU A 14 7.57 12.13 12.13
C LEU A 14 7.82 11.39 13.45
N VAL A 15 7.24 10.20 13.59
CA VAL A 15 7.48 9.28 14.70
C VAL A 15 7.95 7.95 14.13
N GLY A 16 9.22 7.63 14.36
CA GLY A 16 9.86 6.46 13.77
C GLY A 16 10.54 5.57 14.80
N PHE A 17 10.22 4.28 14.78
CA PHE A 17 10.87 3.21 15.51
C PHE A 17 11.21 2.11 14.53
N ARG A 18 12.48 1.68 14.49
CA ARG A 18 12.94 0.65 13.56
C ARG A 18 13.70 -0.45 14.28
N PHE A 19 13.32 -1.70 14.06
CA PHE A 19 13.99 -2.89 14.63
C PHE A 19 14.07 -2.88 16.17
N LEU A 20 13.06 -2.30 16.82
CA LEU A 20 12.99 -2.19 18.28
C LEU A 20 11.92 -3.14 18.84
N LYS A 21 12.23 -3.76 19.99
CA LYS A 21 11.21 -4.43 20.79
C LYS A 21 10.42 -3.39 21.57
N LEU A 22 9.31 -2.93 21.00
CA LEU A 22 8.39 -2.05 21.71
C LEU A 22 7.43 -2.86 22.58
N SER A 23 7.27 -2.46 23.85
CA SER A 23 6.23 -3.04 24.69
C SER A 23 4.85 -2.57 24.23
N LEU A 24 3.81 -3.38 24.47
CA LEU A 24 2.43 -2.99 24.16
C LEU A 24 2.04 -1.64 24.77
N GLY A 25 2.56 -1.33 25.97
CA GLY A 25 2.33 -0.04 26.63
C GLY A 25 2.94 1.14 25.87
N VAL A 26 4.13 0.98 25.28
CA VAL A 26 4.74 2.01 24.42
C VAL A 26 3.88 2.18 23.16
N CYS A 27 3.55 1.10 22.48
CA CYS A 27 2.74 1.16 21.25
C CYS A 27 1.37 1.83 21.50
N ARG A 28 0.70 1.52 22.62
CA ARG A 28 -0.56 2.17 23.00
C ARG A 28 -0.40 3.66 23.26
N ARG A 29 0.69 4.06 23.92
CA ARG A 29 0.99 5.50 24.09
C ARG A 29 1.21 6.19 22.76
N LEU A 30 1.91 5.54 21.82
CA LEU A 30 2.10 6.05 20.46
C LEU A 30 0.76 6.22 19.72
N ALA A 31 -0.12 5.22 19.78
CA ALA A 31 -1.45 5.30 19.17
C ALA A 31 -2.35 6.35 19.83
N GLY A 32 -2.14 6.61 21.12
CA GLY A 32 -2.85 7.62 21.90
C GLY A 32 -2.24 9.03 21.82
N LEU A 33 -1.11 9.21 21.12
CA LEU A 33 -0.61 10.54 20.80
C LEU A 33 -1.68 11.24 19.97
N ARG A 34 -2.29 12.28 20.53
CA ARG A 34 -3.24 13.10 19.79
C ARG A 34 -2.48 13.84 18.71
N TYR A 35 -2.85 13.58 17.46
CA TYR A 35 -2.43 14.42 16.36
C TYR A 35 -3.21 15.72 16.45
N ALA A 36 -2.54 16.82 16.78
CA ALA A 36 -3.12 18.14 16.59
C ALA A 36 -3.15 18.39 15.08
N ALA A 37 -4.22 17.93 14.42
CA ALA A 37 -4.62 18.51 13.16
C ALA A 37 -5.09 19.93 13.49
N GLY A 38 -4.14 20.87 13.61
CA GLY A 38 -4.48 22.28 13.78
C GLY A 38 -5.45 22.70 12.68
N GLU A 39 -6.39 23.60 12.98
CA GLU A 39 -7.01 24.40 11.94
C GLU A 39 -5.91 25.30 11.38
N TRP A 40 -5.36 24.93 10.23
CA TRP A 40 -4.30 25.71 9.59
C TRP A 40 -4.95 26.85 8.82
N ASP A 41 -4.97 28.04 9.44
CA ASP A 41 -5.29 29.28 8.75
C ASP A 41 -4.31 29.47 7.58
N ALA A 42 -4.85 29.73 6.39
CA ALA A 42 -4.17 29.68 5.09
C ALA A 42 -3.13 30.79 4.84
N GLY A 43 -2.49 31.31 5.88
CA GLY A 43 -1.55 32.42 5.80
C GLY A 43 -0.25 32.10 6.53
N LEU A 44 0.82 31.92 5.74
CA LEU A 44 2.23 32.00 6.10
C LEU A 44 2.92 30.71 6.61
N LEU A 45 3.79 30.20 5.72
CA LEU A 45 5.08 29.54 5.96
C LEU A 45 5.09 28.06 6.43
N SER A 46 5.64 27.23 5.53
CA SER A 46 6.14 25.85 5.69
C SER A 46 5.15 24.80 6.17
N PHE A 47 4.86 23.85 5.27
CA PHE A 47 4.22 22.58 5.58
C PHE A 47 4.85 21.94 6.84
N PRO A 48 4.09 21.63 7.90
CA PRO A 48 4.56 20.63 8.85
C PRO A 48 4.79 19.32 8.07
N PRO A 49 5.74 18.46 8.48
CA PRO A 49 5.90 17.15 7.85
C PRO A 49 4.57 16.43 7.98
N SER A 50 4.03 15.98 6.85
CA SER A 50 2.83 15.16 6.85
C SER A 50 3.04 13.98 7.82
N PRO A 51 2.05 13.66 8.68
CA PRO A 51 2.22 12.68 9.75
C PRO A 51 2.73 11.33 9.27
N CYS A 52 3.95 11.01 9.69
CA CYS A 52 4.59 9.75 9.38
C CYS A 52 4.71 8.88 10.63
N LEU A 53 4.17 7.67 10.57
CA LEU A 53 4.38 6.63 11.58
C LEU A 53 5.19 5.50 10.97
N LEU A 54 6.46 5.38 11.39
CA LEU A 54 7.37 4.34 10.92
C LEU A 54 7.58 3.33 12.05
N LEU A 55 7.15 2.09 11.85
CA LEU A 55 7.24 1.00 12.83
C LEU A 55 7.96 -0.22 12.25
N SER A 56 8.78 -0.04 11.21
CA SER A 56 9.43 -1.14 10.51
C SER A 56 10.27 -2.04 11.44
N GLY A 57 10.19 -3.35 11.27
CA GLY A 57 10.96 -4.33 12.05
C GLY A 57 10.41 -4.57 13.46
N ILE A 58 9.24 -4.04 13.80
CA ILE A 58 8.56 -4.31 15.08
C ILE A 58 7.69 -5.54 14.92
N ASP A 59 7.91 -6.58 15.72
CA ASP A 59 7.09 -7.80 15.66
C ASP A 59 5.69 -7.57 16.26
N PHE A 60 4.66 -7.61 15.41
CA PHE A 60 3.26 -7.51 15.81
C PHE A 60 2.59 -8.87 16.10
N GLN A 61 3.37 -9.95 16.13
CA GLN A 61 2.93 -11.31 16.46
C GLN A 61 1.77 -11.77 15.58
N HIS A 62 1.93 -11.69 14.25
CA HIS A 62 0.89 -12.03 13.28
C HIS A 62 -0.41 -11.23 13.49
N GLY A 63 -0.27 -9.92 13.77
CA GLY A 63 -1.42 -9.03 13.95
C GLY A 63 -2.07 -9.03 15.33
N LYS A 64 -1.73 -9.96 16.23
CA LYS A 64 -2.32 -10.04 17.58
C LYS A 64 -2.08 -8.79 18.41
N LEU A 65 -0.92 -8.17 18.25
CA LEU A 65 -0.61 -6.91 18.93
C LEU A 65 -1.27 -5.73 18.23
N PHE A 66 -1.41 -5.76 16.90
CA PHE A 66 -1.96 -4.66 16.11
C PHE A 66 -3.34 -4.22 16.60
N ALA A 67 -4.26 -5.19 16.81
CA ALA A 67 -5.59 -4.92 17.35
C ALA A 67 -5.56 -4.32 18.76
N LYS A 68 -4.60 -4.72 19.60
CA LYS A 68 -4.48 -4.28 21.01
C LYS A 68 -3.84 -2.90 21.16
N ILE A 69 -3.08 -2.46 20.16
CA ILE A 69 -2.38 -1.17 20.16
C ILE A 69 -3.36 -0.03 19.92
N GLY A 70 -4.42 -0.26 19.15
CA GLY A 70 -5.44 0.76 18.88
C GLY A 70 -4.99 1.77 17.82
N LEU A 71 -4.15 1.38 16.86
CA LEU A 71 -3.61 2.29 15.83
C LEU A 71 -4.69 3.02 15.03
N HIS A 72 -5.90 2.46 14.89
CA HIS A 72 -7.04 3.11 14.24
C HIS A 72 -7.34 4.54 14.72
N VAL A 73 -6.96 4.90 15.95
CA VAL A 73 -7.14 6.25 16.50
C VAL A 73 -6.31 7.30 15.75
N CYS A 74 -5.13 6.91 15.26
CA CYS A 74 -4.23 7.82 14.54
C CYS A 74 -4.27 7.63 13.02
N LEU A 75 -4.69 6.46 12.50
CA LEU A 75 -4.67 6.16 11.06
C LEU A 75 -5.39 7.20 10.18
N GLY A 76 -6.45 7.84 10.69
CA GLY A 76 -7.22 8.82 9.93
C GLY A 76 -6.45 10.09 9.55
N CYS A 77 -5.42 10.44 10.35
CA CYS A 77 -4.60 11.62 10.09
C CYS A 77 -3.27 11.29 9.41
N LEU A 78 -2.79 10.04 9.43
CA LEU A 78 -1.48 9.68 8.90
C LEU A 78 -1.37 9.86 7.39
N SER A 79 -0.25 10.41 6.92
CA SER A 79 0.13 10.42 5.51
C SER A 79 1.01 9.23 5.14
N THR A 80 1.87 8.78 6.05
CA THR A 80 2.78 7.67 5.78
C THR A 80 2.70 6.66 6.91
N LEU A 81 2.48 5.41 6.55
CA LEU A 81 2.49 4.28 7.47
C LEU A 81 3.48 3.24 6.97
N ASP A 82 4.58 3.08 7.68
CA ASP A 82 5.59 2.06 7.40
C ASP A 82 5.51 0.95 8.45
N LEU A 83 5.05 -0.22 8.00
CA LEU A 83 4.99 -1.46 8.77
C LEU A 83 5.83 -2.55 8.09
N ALA A 84 6.92 -2.20 7.40
CA ALA A 84 7.76 -3.20 6.75
C ALA A 84 8.43 -4.12 7.78
N GLN A 85 8.55 -5.43 7.51
CA GLN A 85 9.20 -6.40 8.40
C GLN A 85 8.56 -6.53 9.79
N CYS A 86 7.25 -6.36 9.86
CA CYS A 86 6.49 -6.34 11.11
C CYS A 86 5.88 -7.70 11.50
N GLY A 87 6.08 -8.74 10.67
CA GLY A 87 5.54 -10.07 10.91
C GLY A 87 4.00 -10.08 11.02
N LEU A 88 3.31 -9.27 10.21
CA LEU A 88 1.86 -9.12 10.30
C LEU A 88 1.09 -10.39 9.89
N GLY A 89 1.53 -11.10 8.84
CA GLY A 89 0.78 -12.18 8.24
C GLY A 89 -0.62 -11.76 7.77
N ASP A 90 -1.44 -12.74 7.37
CA ASP A 90 -2.79 -12.49 6.86
C ASP A 90 -3.74 -11.94 7.93
N ASP A 91 -3.64 -12.44 9.16
CA ASP A 91 -4.44 -11.94 10.28
C ASP A 91 -4.13 -10.47 10.57
N GLY A 92 -2.85 -10.08 10.60
CA GLY A 92 -2.46 -8.68 10.76
C GLY A 92 -2.91 -7.80 9.62
N LEU A 93 -2.90 -8.31 8.38
CA LEU A 93 -3.41 -7.58 7.22
C LEU A 93 -4.92 -7.33 7.31
N ILE A 94 -5.69 -8.32 7.77
CA ILE A 94 -7.15 -8.18 8.01
C ILE A 94 -7.40 -7.15 9.13
N GLN A 95 -6.64 -7.21 10.22
CA GLN A 95 -6.77 -6.24 11.31
C GLN A 95 -6.40 -4.82 10.88
N LEU A 96 -5.37 -4.67 10.05
CA LEU A 96 -5.00 -3.39 9.44
C LEU A 96 -6.12 -2.86 8.55
N ALA A 97 -6.67 -3.70 7.68
CA ALA A 97 -7.80 -3.33 6.83
C ALA A 97 -9.00 -2.85 7.66
N ALA A 98 -9.39 -3.59 8.70
CA ALA A 98 -10.48 -3.21 9.60
C ALA A 98 -10.19 -1.89 10.34
N ALA A 99 -8.94 -1.67 10.75
CA ALA A 99 -8.52 -0.43 11.40
C ALA A 99 -8.59 0.78 10.44
N LEU A 100 -8.18 0.61 9.18
CA LEU A 100 -8.30 1.62 8.13
C LEU A 100 -9.77 1.92 7.82
N GLU A 101 -10.61 0.89 7.69
CA GLU A 101 -12.05 1.08 7.50
C GLU A 101 -12.66 1.89 8.65
N LYS A 102 -12.34 1.52 9.90
CA LYS A 102 -12.81 2.23 11.09
C LYS A 102 -12.31 3.68 11.14
N ALA A 103 -11.06 3.92 10.76
CA ALA A 103 -10.48 5.26 10.71
C ALA A 103 -11.08 6.12 9.60
N SER A 104 -11.59 5.51 8.52
CA SER A 104 -12.28 6.19 7.42
C SER A 104 -13.75 6.54 7.73
N VAL A 105 -14.27 6.17 8.91
CA VAL A 105 -15.65 6.48 9.30
C VAL A 105 -15.74 7.97 9.65
N GLY A 106 -16.41 8.73 8.79
CA GLY A 106 -16.68 10.16 8.99
C GLY A 106 -15.66 11.10 8.33
N SER A 107 -14.49 10.61 7.93
CA SER A 107 -13.51 11.38 7.15
C SER A 107 -12.65 10.45 6.28
N PRO A 108 -12.30 10.83 5.03
CA PRO A 108 -11.34 10.08 4.23
C PRO A 108 -9.98 10.00 4.90
N LEU A 109 -9.29 8.87 4.70
CA LEU A 109 -7.91 8.67 5.13
C LEU A 109 -6.99 9.65 4.41
N GLN A 110 -6.05 10.21 5.14
CA GLN A 110 -5.00 11.10 4.61
C GLN A 110 -3.77 10.34 4.11
N ILE A 111 -3.82 9.00 4.11
CA ILE A 111 -2.67 8.16 3.79
C ILE A 111 -2.28 8.29 2.31
N CYS A 112 -1.03 8.67 2.11
CA CYS A 112 -0.35 8.77 0.82
C CYS A 112 0.53 7.55 0.57
N ASP A 113 1.28 7.11 1.58
CA ASP A 113 2.29 6.08 1.44
C ASP A 113 2.04 4.95 2.45
N LEU A 114 1.78 3.74 1.95
CA LEU A 114 1.56 2.55 2.76
C LEU A 114 2.62 1.49 2.44
N LEU A 115 3.55 1.30 3.37
CA LEU A 115 4.70 0.40 3.19
C LEU A 115 4.52 -0.85 4.03
N LEU A 116 4.31 -1.99 3.38
CA LEU A 116 3.99 -3.28 4.00
C LEU A 116 4.95 -4.40 3.54
N ALA A 117 6.16 -4.03 3.12
CA ALA A 117 7.15 -4.98 2.63
C ALA A 117 7.51 -6.05 3.68
N ALA A 118 7.83 -7.27 3.23
CA ALA A 118 8.35 -8.35 4.07
C ALA A 118 7.52 -8.70 5.33
N ASN A 119 6.20 -8.88 5.17
CA ASN A 119 5.27 -9.21 6.25
C ASN A 119 4.71 -10.65 6.18
N ASN A 120 5.25 -11.50 5.31
CA ASN A 120 4.83 -12.89 5.12
C ASN A 120 3.34 -13.05 4.77
N PHE A 121 2.78 -12.14 3.95
CA PHE A 121 1.41 -12.31 3.45
C PHE A 121 1.27 -13.54 2.55
N GLY A 122 0.06 -14.11 2.55
CA GLY A 122 -0.35 -15.24 1.71
C GLY A 122 0.11 -16.60 2.22
N ASP A 123 0.16 -16.82 3.54
CA ASP A 123 0.50 -18.15 4.06
C ASP A 123 -0.55 -19.20 3.66
N VAL A 124 -0.20 -20.03 2.67
CA VAL A 124 -1.02 -21.06 2.01
C VAL A 124 -1.70 -22.04 2.99
N LYS A 125 -1.17 -22.16 4.21
CA LYS A 125 -1.78 -22.98 5.27
C LYS A 125 -3.18 -22.50 5.65
N ASN A 126 -3.41 -21.20 5.56
CA ASN A 126 -4.70 -20.59 5.71
C ASN A 126 -5.25 -20.33 4.31
N LYS A 127 -6.43 -20.85 3.99
CA LYS A 127 -7.11 -20.62 2.70
C LYS A 127 -7.56 -19.16 2.51
N SER A 128 -6.93 -18.21 3.18
CA SER A 128 -7.22 -16.77 3.21
C SER A 128 -6.70 -16.06 1.96
N TRP A 129 -7.13 -16.52 0.78
CA TRP A 129 -7.01 -15.79 -0.50
C TRP A 129 -7.69 -14.40 -0.49
N GLY A 130 -8.23 -13.96 0.66
CA GLY A 130 -8.99 -12.72 0.82
C GLY A 130 -8.35 -11.67 1.74
N ALA A 131 -7.24 -11.94 2.43
CA ALA A 131 -6.67 -10.95 3.36
C ALA A 131 -6.35 -9.62 2.66
N LEU A 132 -5.71 -9.70 1.49
CA LEU A 132 -5.43 -8.56 0.64
C LEU A 132 -6.70 -7.92 0.06
N SER A 133 -7.75 -8.70 -0.20
CA SER A 133 -9.04 -8.16 -0.65
C SER A 133 -9.66 -7.21 0.37
N PHE A 134 -9.52 -7.51 1.67
CA PHE A 134 -9.95 -6.58 2.72
C PHE A 134 -9.14 -5.30 2.70
N LEU A 135 -7.81 -5.39 2.56
CA LEU A 135 -6.95 -4.22 2.46
C LEU A 135 -7.31 -3.36 1.25
N CYS A 136 -7.35 -3.95 0.04
CA CYS A 136 -7.70 -3.22 -1.18
C CYS A 136 -9.09 -2.59 -1.10
N LYS A 137 -10.06 -3.23 -0.42
CA LYS A 137 -11.38 -2.64 -0.16
C LYS A 137 -11.31 -1.44 0.78
N ALA A 138 -10.48 -1.49 1.82
CA ALA A 138 -10.26 -0.38 2.73
C ALA A 138 -9.56 0.81 2.04
N LEU A 139 -8.69 0.53 1.07
CA LEU A 139 -7.90 1.50 0.31
C LEU A 139 -8.58 2.04 -0.95
N ARG A 140 -9.83 1.66 -1.23
CA ARG A 140 -10.53 2.22 -2.39
C ARG A 140 -10.64 3.74 -2.24
N ALA A 141 -10.53 4.43 -3.37
CA ALA A 141 -10.45 5.88 -3.46
C ALA A 141 -11.45 6.71 -2.60
N PRO A 142 -12.73 6.36 -2.40
CA PRO A 142 -13.58 7.16 -1.50
C PRO A 142 -13.10 7.13 -0.05
N ARG A 143 -12.31 6.13 0.35
CA ARG A 143 -11.74 5.99 1.69
C ARG A 143 -10.29 6.42 1.77
N ALA A 144 -9.49 6.22 0.73
CA ALA A 144 -8.09 6.63 0.66
C ALA A 144 -7.80 7.43 -0.63
N PRO A 145 -8.35 8.65 -0.76
CA PRO A 145 -8.27 9.42 -2.00
C PRO A 145 -6.85 9.88 -2.34
N HIS A 146 -5.93 9.86 -1.39
CA HIS A 146 -4.56 10.37 -1.56
C HIS A 146 -3.49 9.27 -1.68
N LEU A 147 -3.89 7.98 -1.68
CA LEU A 147 -2.95 6.87 -1.72
C LEU A 147 -2.14 6.87 -3.03
N ARG A 148 -0.85 7.20 -2.91
CA ARG A 148 0.11 7.30 -4.00
C ARG A 148 1.05 6.10 -4.04
N VAL A 149 1.52 5.61 -2.90
CA VAL A 149 2.54 4.54 -2.82
C VAL A 149 1.98 3.35 -2.06
N LEU A 150 2.04 2.18 -2.68
CA LEU A 150 1.74 0.90 -2.05
C LEU A 150 2.92 -0.06 -2.25
N ASP A 151 3.62 -0.36 -1.16
CA ASP A 151 4.72 -1.33 -1.18
C ASP A 151 4.30 -2.64 -0.52
N LEU A 152 4.27 -3.70 -1.32
CA LEU A 152 3.98 -5.06 -0.89
C LEU A 152 5.16 -6.01 -1.21
N SER A 153 6.34 -5.48 -1.49
CA SER A 153 7.51 -6.26 -1.87
C SER A 153 7.95 -7.24 -0.77
N HIS A 154 8.68 -8.29 -1.15
CA HIS A 154 9.22 -9.31 -0.25
C HIS A 154 8.16 -10.05 0.59
N ASN A 155 6.89 -10.00 0.20
CA ASN A 155 5.86 -10.85 0.77
C ASN A 155 5.85 -12.22 0.08
N ARG A 156 5.34 -13.24 0.76
CA ARG A 156 5.46 -14.62 0.29
C ARG A 156 4.56 -14.85 -0.93
N PHE A 157 3.26 -14.60 -0.78
CA PHE A 157 2.29 -14.73 -1.86
C PHE A 157 1.30 -13.57 -1.84
N ILE A 158 0.96 -13.08 -3.03
CA ILE A 158 0.00 -12.00 -3.22
C ILE A 158 -0.94 -12.39 -4.36
N SER A 159 -2.24 -12.31 -4.08
CA SER A 159 -3.26 -12.42 -5.14
C SER A 159 -3.31 -11.11 -5.93
N LEU A 160 -3.27 -11.18 -7.25
CA LEU A 160 -3.27 -10.01 -8.12
C LEU A 160 -4.67 -9.46 -8.34
N ARG A 161 -5.74 -10.26 -8.30
CA ARG A 161 -7.11 -9.74 -8.56
C ARG A 161 -7.49 -8.54 -7.69
N PRO A 162 -7.26 -8.55 -6.37
CA PRO A 162 -7.57 -7.40 -5.53
C PRO A 162 -6.74 -6.15 -5.90
N ILE A 163 -5.52 -6.35 -6.40
CA ILE A 163 -4.65 -5.28 -6.88
C ILE A 163 -5.16 -4.74 -8.22
N CYS A 164 -5.51 -5.61 -9.17
CA CYS A 164 -6.15 -5.18 -10.43
C CYS A 164 -7.39 -4.33 -10.14
N ALA A 165 -8.26 -4.82 -9.28
CA ALA A 165 -9.47 -4.09 -8.88
C ALA A 165 -9.14 -2.73 -8.23
N LEU A 166 -8.06 -2.61 -7.46
CA LEU A 166 -7.61 -1.34 -6.89
C LEU A 166 -7.05 -0.37 -7.96
N VAL A 167 -6.34 -0.89 -8.95
CA VAL A 167 -5.76 -0.12 -10.06
C VAL A 167 -6.82 0.40 -11.03
N GLU A 168 -7.82 -0.42 -11.34
CA GLU A 168 -8.93 -0.10 -12.27
C GLU A 168 -9.93 0.90 -11.70
N MET A 169 -9.92 1.14 -10.38
CA MET A 169 -10.85 2.13 -9.79
C MET A 169 -10.62 3.52 -10.40
N VAL A 170 -11.72 4.12 -10.86
CA VAL A 170 -11.90 5.47 -11.48
C VAL A 170 -11.53 6.63 -10.53
N SER A 171 -10.72 6.42 -9.51
CA SER A 171 -10.24 7.49 -8.60
C SER A 171 -8.97 7.07 -7.85
N SER A 172 -8.30 6.03 -8.35
CA SER A 172 -7.01 5.61 -7.80
C SER A 172 -5.98 6.72 -8.04
N THR A 173 -5.39 7.24 -6.97
CA THR A 173 -4.25 8.16 -7.01
C THR A 173 -2.91 7.43 -6.97
N LEU A 174 -2.94 6.10 -7.01
CA LEU A 174 -1.77 5.22 -6.86
C LEU A 174 -0.79 5.45 -8.01
N ARG A 175 0.42 5.93 -7.72
CA ARG A 175 1.47 6.18 -8.70
C ARG A 175 2.61 5.18 -8.61
N GLU A 176 2.79 4.59 -7.43
CA GLU A 176 3.84 3.64 -7.15
C GLU A 176 3.25 2.35 -6.57
N LEU A 177 3.50 1.23 -7.26
CA LEU A 177 3.14 -0.10 -6.79
C LEU A 177 4.37 -1.00 -6.84
N ASN A 178 4.82 -1.43 -5.66
CA ASN A 178 5.97 -2.31 -5.54
C ASN A 178 5.52 -3.73 -5.16
N LEU A 179 5.72 -4.65 -6.10
CA LEU A 179 5.42 -6.08 -6.02
C LEU A 179 6.71 -6.89 -6.23
N SER A 180 7.87 -6.33 -5.84
CA SER A 180 9.14 -7.01 -6.01
C SER A 180 9.29 -8.23 -5.10
N ASN A 181 9.92 -9.30 -5.60
CA ASN A 181 10.30 -10.48 -4.81
C ASN A 181 9.11 -11.15 -4.13
N ILE A 182 8.00 -11.26 -4.85
CA ILE A 182 6.81 -11.99 -4.42
C ILE A 182 6.64 -13.25 -5.26
N SER A 183 6.10 -14.32 -4.69
CA SER A 183 5.58 -15.41 -5.49
C SER A 183 4.14 -15.11 -5.89
N ILE A 184 3.85 -15.27 -7.17
CA ILE A 184 2.50 -15.07 -7.72
C ILE A 184 2.00 -16.47 -8.06
N PRO A 185 1.17 -17.08 -7.20
CA PRO A 185 0.68 -18.45 -7.40
C PRO A 185 -0.39 -18.52 -8.49
N GLU A 186 -0.84 -17.37 -8.98
CA GLU A 186 -1.91 -17.26 -9.97
C GLU A 186 -1.36 -17.30 -11.39
N ARG A 187 -2.18 -17.91 -12.26
CA ARG A 187 -1.88 -18.14 -13.68
C ARG A 187 -1.42 -16.87 -14.36
N ALA A 188 -0.62 -17.07 -15.40
CA ALA A 188 -0.18 -16.08 -16.38
C ALA A 188 -1.19 -14.95 -16.70
N GLN A 189 -2.46 -15.32 -16.80
CA GLN A 189 -3.58 -14.43 -17.08
C GLN A 189 -3.72 -13.26 -16.08
N GLU A 190 -3.45 -13.44 -14.80
CA GLU A 190 -3.66 -12.36 -13.80
C GLU A 190 -2.58 -11.28 -13.87
N GLN A 191 -1.33 -11.67 -14.18
CA GLN A 191 -0.27 -10.71 -14.50
C GLN A 191 -0.61 -9.93 -15.76
N VAL A 192 -1.14 -10.61 -16.79
CA VAL A 192 -1.64 -9.95 -18.02
C VAL A 192 -2.76 -8.95 -17.68
N LEU A 193 -3.73 -9.33 -16.85
CA LEU A 193 -4.82 -8.43 -16.43
C LEU A 193 -4.29 -7.19 -15.70
N LEU A 194 -3.37 -7.36 -14.76
CA LEU A 194 -2.76 -6.23 -14.07
C LEU A 194 -2.03 -5.30 -15.04
N LEU A 195 -1.22 -5.85 -15.95
CA LEU A 195 -0.49 -5.08 -16.95
C LEU A 195 -1.43 -4.35 -17.91
N THR A 196 -2.51 -4.99 -18.35
CA THR A 196 -3.55 -4.36 -19.18
C THR A 196 -4.23 -3.21 -18.45
N ALA A 197 -4.58 -3.38 -17.16
CA ALA A 197 -5.17 -2.31 -16.35
C ALA A 197 -4.23 -1.10 -16.21
N VAL A 198 -2.94 -1.36 -15.99
CA VAL A 198 -1.90 -0.30 -15.92
C VAL A 198 -1.72 0.37 -17.27
N MET A 199 -1.69 -0.40 -18.37
CA MET A 199 -1.58 0.11 -19.74
C MET A 199 -2.74 1.05 -20.06
N HIS A 200 -3.99 0.62 -19.85
CA HIS A 200 -5.15 1.48 -20.07
C HIS A 200 -5.06 2.78 -19.27
N ARG A 201 -4.65 2.70 -18.00
CA ARG A 201 -4.48 3.89 -17.17
C ARG A 201 -3.39 4.84 -17.68
N GLN A 202 -2.29 4.31 -18.24
CA GLN A 202 -1.25 5.12 -18.88
C GLN A 202 -1.73 5.74 -20.21
N GLU A 203 -2.50 5.01 -21.02
CA GLU A 203 -3.01 5.46 -22.32
C GLU A 203 -4.09 6.54 -22.20
N HIS A 204 -4.96 6.45 -21.18
CA HIS A 204 -5.95 7.49 -20.89
C HIS A 204 -5.33 8.85 -20.49
N ARG A 205 -3.99 8.93 -20.37
CA ARG A 205 -3.23 10.17 -20.18
C ARG A 205 -2.90 10.92 -21.49
N CYS A 206 -3.19 10.35 -22.66
CA CYS A 206 -2.88 10.96 -23.95
C CYS A 206 -4.13 11.64 -24.55
N PRO A 207 -4.47 12.90 -24.18
CA PRO A 207 -5.25 13.71 -25.09
C PRO A 207 -4.31 14.01 -26.25
N THR A 208 -4.56 13.39 -27.40
CA THR A 208 -3.94 13.83 -28.65
C THR A 208 -4.12 15.33 -28.75
N SER A 209 -2.99 16.02 -28.82
CA SER A 209 -2.88 17.44 -29.09
C SER A 209 -3.53 17.77 -30.43
N SER A 210 -4.84 17.96 -30.45
CA SER A 210 -5.55 18.52 -31.59
C SER A 210 -6.94 18.98 -31.15
N GLY A 211 -7.00 20.24 -30.69
CA GLY A 211 -8.12 21.14 -30.93
C GLY A 211 -9.49 20.78 -30.36
N GLY A 212 -9.90 21.56 -29.35
CA GLY A 212 -11.30 21.93 -29.20
C GLY A 212 -12.02 21.36 -27.98
N ALA A 213 -12.33 22.27 -27.06
CA ALA A 213 -13.51 22.29 -26.19
C ALA A 213 -13.77 21.10 -25.24
N GLN A 214 -13.66 21.43 -23.95
CA GLN A 214 -14.51 20.96 -22.85
C GLN A 214 -14.77 19.44 -22.76
N SER A 215 -13.91 18.76 -22.02
CA SER A 215 -14.40 17.73 -21.11
C SER A 215 -13.67 17.87 -19.77
N SER A 216 -14.44 18.01 -18.69
CA SER A 216 -13.98 17.79 -17.32
C SER A 216 -13.75 16.29 -17.11
N SER A 217 -12.86 15.70 -17.92
CA SER A 217 -12.45 14.32 -17.77
C SER A 217 -11.45 14.29 -16.61
N GLU A 218 -11.88 13.72 -15.49
CA GLU A 218 -11.01 13.37 -14.37
C GLU A 218 -9.84 12.55 -14.94
N THR A 219 -8.68 13.19 -15.07
CA THR A 219 -7.47 12.54 -15.58
C THR A 219 -6.80 11.84 -14.41
N PHE A 220 -6.76 10.51 -14.44
CA PHE A 220 -6.09 9.72 -13.41
C PHE A 220 -4.58 9.89 -13.53
N PRO A 221 -3.84 9.99 -12.40
CA PRO A 221 -2.40 10.08 -12.47
C PRO A 221 -1.85 8.77 -13.04
N ALA A 222 -0.91 8.89 -13.98
CA ALA A 222 -0.13 7.78 -14.51
C ALA A 222 0.71 7.11 -13.40
N PHE A 223 1.09 5.85 -13.62
CA PHE A 223 2.10 5.22 -12.79
C PHE A 223 3.45 5.90 -13.04
N GLU A 224 4.08 6.34 -11.97
CA GLU A 224 5.46 6.83 -11.93
C GLU A 224 6.42 5.67 -11.69
N TYR A 225 5.96 4.64 -10.98
CA TYR A 225 6.73 3.42 -10.70
C TYR A 225 5.81 2.19 -10.59
N LEU A 226 6.11 1.14 -11.33
CA LEU A 226 5.54 -0.18 -11.12
C LEU A 226 6.66 -1.19 -11.17
N ASP A 227 6.83 -1.98 -10.13
CA ASP A 227 7.86 -3.00 -10.07
C ASP A 227 7.24 -4.35 -9.78
N LEU A 228 7.16 -5.17 -10.82
CA LEU A 228 6.59 -6.51 -10.80
C LEU A 228 7.72 -7.51 -11.06
N LYS A 229 8.40 -7.89 -9.98
CA LYS A 229 9.41 -8.97 -9.98
C LYS A 229 8.77 -10.23 -9.44
N ALA A 230 8.06 -10.92 -10.33
CA ALA A 230 7.35 -12.15 -10.01
C ALA A 230 8.29 -13.35 -10.14
N VAL A 231 8.29 -14.19 -9.12
CA VAL A 231 8.88 -15.53 -9.20
C VAL A 231 7.82 -16.47 -9.76
N THR A 232 8.04 -16.97 -10.98
CA THR A 232 7.10 -17.82 -11.72
C THR A 232 7.67 -19.23 -11.90
N ASP A 233 6.79 -20.22 -11.93
CA ASP A 233 7.13 -21.59 -12.31
C ASP A 233 7.63 -21.61 -13.78
N PRO A 234 8.70 -22.36 -14.11
CA PRO A 234 9.15 -22.54 -15.49
C PRO A 234 8.08 -22.99 -16.48
N ASP A 235 7.13 -23.82 -16.05
CA ASP A 235 6.05 -24.31 -16.90
C ASP A 235 4.94 -23.26 -17.11
N GLU A 236 4.93 -22.20 -16.29
CA GLU A 236 3.95 -21.12 -16.33
C GLU A 236 4.51 -19.80 -16.89
N ARG A 237 5.61 -19.86 -17.65
CA ARG A 237 6.14 -18.69 -18.35
C ARG A 237 5.05 -17.99 -19.14
N ILE A 238 4.86 -16.72 -18.85
CA ILE A 238 3.80 -15.94 -19.46
C ILE A 238 4.23 -15.55 -20.87
N ALA A 239 3.55 -16.11 -21.86
CA ALA A 239 3.54 -15.51 -23.18
C ALA A 239 2.70 -14.22 -23.10
N LEU A 240 3.37 -13.08 -22.90
CA LEU A 240 2.70 -11.79 -22.97
C LEU A 240 2.15 -11.58 -24.39
N PRO A 241 0.91 -11.10 -24.54
CA PRO A 241 0.42 -10.59 -25.82
C PRO A 241 1.43 -9.61 -26.43
N ARG A 242 1.60 -9.68 -27.76
CA ARG A 242 2.58 -8.86 -28.49
C ARG A 242 2.43 -7.37 -28.19
N GLU A 243 1.19 -6.90 -28.09
CA GLU A 243 0.84 -5.51 -27.77
C GLU A 243 1.41 -5.09 -26.42
N LEU A 244 1.16 -5.88 -25.36
CA LEU A 244 1.69 -5.61 -24.01
C LEU A 244 3.21 -5.67 -23.97
N SER A 245 3.82 -6.62 -24.70
CA SER A 245 5.29 -6.73 -24.78
C SER A 245 5.92 -5.50 -25.45
N MET A 246 5.36 -5.05 -26.57
CA MET A 246 5.81 -3.82 -27.24
C MET A 246 5.58 -2.58 -26.38
N TRP A 247 4.43 -2.49 -25.73
CA TRP A 247 4.12 -1.39 -24.83
C TRP A 247 5.12 -1.33 -23.67
N LEU A 248 5.37 -2.45 -22.98
CA LEU A 248 6.34 -2.57 -21.88
C LEU A 248 7.76 -2.16 -22.31
N HIS A 249 8.19 -2.53 -23.51
CA HIS A 249 9.51 -2.15 -24.01
C HIS A 249 9.70 -0.63 -24.12
N ASN A 250 8.60 0.12 -24.27
CA ASN A 250 8.61 1.57 -24.35
C ASN A 250 8.38 2.24 -22.97
N GLN A 251 8.20 1.48 -21.90
CA GLN A 251 7.98 2.04 -20.55
C GLN A 251 9.29 2.14 -19.77
N THR A 252 9.57 3.33 -19.22
CA THR A 252 10.69 3.53 -18.28
C THR A 252 10.26 3.39 -16.82
N ALA A 253 8.97 3.61 -16.54
CA ALA A 253 8.38 3.59 -15.20
C ALA A 253 7.95 2.19 -14.74
N ILE A 254 7.92 1.21 -15.65
CA ILE A 254 7.39 -0.12 -15.39
C ILE A 254 8.50 -1.15 -15.54
N HIS A 255 8.90 -1.74 -14.43
CA HIS A 255 9.86 -2.82 -14.35
C HIS A 255 9.10 -4.14 -14.22
N PHE A 256 9.09 -4.92 -15.29
CA PHE A 256 8.53 -6.27 -15.30
C PHE A 256 9.66 -7.28 -15.48
N VAL A 257 9.88 -8.13 -14.47
CA VAL A 257 10.89 -9.19 -14.53
C VAL A 257 10.28 -10.49 -14.02
N GLN A 258 10.39 -11.55 -14.82
CA GLN A 258 9.98 -12.89 -14.43
C GLN A 258 11.22 -13.71 -14.11
N TYR A 259 11.31 -14.16 -12.87
CA TYR A 259 12.35 -15.08 -12.43
C TYR A 259 11.83 -16.49 -12.50
N LEU A 260 12.63 -17.39 -13.07
CA LEU A 260 12.37 -18.81 -12.96
C LEU A 260 12.79 -19.29 -11.58
N LEU A 261 11.91 -20.03 -10.89
CA LEU A 261 12.36 -20.90 -9.81
C LEU A 261 13.27 -21.95 -10.42
N HIS A 262 14.58 -21.77 -10.27
CA HIS A 262 15.47 -22.92 -10.35
C HIS A 262 15.19 -23.77 -9.12
N THR A 263 14.38 -24.81 -9.29
CA THR A 263 14.33 -25.92 -8.34
C THR A 263 15.71 -26.52 -8.29
N GLU A 264 16.53 -26.09 -7.32
CA GLU A 264 17.67 -26.88 -6.86
C GLU A 264 17.15 -28.11 -6.09
N GLU A 265 16.34 -28.93 -6.75
CA GLU A 265 16.01 -30.27 -6.29
C GLU A 265 16.91 -31.25 -7.02
N GLY A 266 17.98 -31.69 -6.35
CA GLY A 266 18.65 -32.94 -6.71
C GLY A 266 20.18 -32.91 -6.74
N ARG A 267 20.85 -32.60 -5.62
CA ARG A 267 22.13 -33.24 -5.24
C ARG A 267 22.34 -33.20 -3.72
N HIS A 268 21.68 -34.08 -2.98
CA HIS A 268 22.21 -34.65 -1.73
C HIS A 268 21.65 -36.05 -1.51
#